data_AF-A0A2W7A9S2-F1
#
_entry.id   AF-A0A2W7A9S2-F1
#
_cell.length_a   1.000
_cell.length_b   1.000
_cell.length_c   1.000
_cell.angle_alpha   90.00
_cell.angle_beta   90.00
_cell.angle_gamma   90.00
#
_symmetry.space_group_name_H-M   'P 1'
#
loop_
_entity.id
_entity.type
_entity.pdbx_description
1 polymer ?
#
loop_
_entity_poly.entity_id
_entity_poly.type
_entity_poly.pdbx_seq_one_letter_code
_entity_poly.pdbx_strand_id
1 'polypeptide(L)'
;MAKLLGVHPDTLKDYRQEMIEGVHFIRPNSRVIRYNPDLVTHWFANRQNPQLHQFVIDSYLTSLPENQPKKRGTKPNQKSA
;
A
#
# COMPACT_ATOMS: atom_id res chain seq x y z
N MET A 1 1.60 12.69 -7.03
CA MET A 1 2.68 11.99 -6.30
C MET A 1 4.02 12.72 -6.37
N ALA A 2 4.54 13.09 -7.53
CA ALA A 2 5.80 13.83 -7.68
C ALA A 2 5.87 15.09 -6.77
N LYS A 3 4.80 15.88 -6.75
CA LYS A 3 4.64 17.04 -5.85
C LYS A 3 4.71 16.69 -4.35
N LEU A 4 4.18 15.53 -3.95
CA LEU A 4 4.16 15.10 -2.55
C LEU A 4 5.54 14.67 -2.05
N LEU A 5 6.34 14.08 -2.93
CA LEU A 5 7.73 13.70 -2.64
C LEU A 5 8.73 14.84 -2.88
N GLY A 6 8.29 15.98 -3.43
CA GLY A 6 9.18 17.08 -3.81
C GLY A 6 10.14 16.73 -4.96
N VAL A 7 9.80 15.75 -5.81
CA VAL A 7 10.66 15.29 -6.92
C VAL A 7 10.07 15.63 -8.28
N HIS A 8 10.91 15.60 -9.32
CA HIS A 8 10.45 15.78 -10.70
C HIS A 8 9.57 14.60 -11.16
N PRO A 9 8.53 14.82 -11.98
CA PRO A 9 7.68 13.73 -12.50
C PRO A 9 8.44 12.65 -13.25
N ASP A 10 9.53 13.00 -13.95
CA ASP A 10 10.36 12.02 -14.64
C ASP A 10 11.17 11.16 -13.67
N THR A 11 11.68 11.74 -12.58
CA THR A 11 12.33 10.97 -11.51
C THR A 11 11.39 9.93 -10.90
N LEU A 12 10.09 10.25 -10.82
CA LEU A 12 9.06 9.30 -10.37
C LEU A 12 8.86 8.14 -11.36
N LYS A 13 9.18 8.30 -12.66
CA LYS A 13 9.16 7.20 -13.63
C LYS A 13 10.32 6.25 -13.39
N ASP A 14 11.51 6.77 -13.10
CA ASP A 14 12.69 5.95 -12.79
C ASP A 14 12.47 5.17 -11.49
N TYR A 15 11.98 5.85 -10.45
CA TYR A 15 11.68 5.23 -9.16
C TYR A 15 10.64 4.12 -9.26
N ARG A 16 9.72 4.20 -10.23
CA ARG A 16 8.72 3.16 -10.46
C ARG A 16 9.35 1.81 -10.78
N GLN A 17 10.53 1.77 -11.40
CA GLN A 17 11.20 0.51 -11.75
C GLN A 17 11.60 -0.31 -10.52
N GLU A 18 11.78 0.36 -9.38
CA GLU A 18 12.10 -0.25 -8.08
C GLU A 18 10.86 -0.44 -7.20
N MET A 19 9.69 0.01 -7.65
CA MET A 19 8.43 -0.12 -6.95
C MET A 19 7.65 -1.34 -7.43
N ILE A 20 6.98 -2.00 -6.48
CA ILE A 20 6.12 -3.15 -6.76
C ILE A 20 4.73 -2.68 -7.20
N GLU A 21 4.31 -3.06 -8.41
CA GLU A 21 2.94 -2.89 -8.91
C GLU A 21 1.95 -3.73 -8.11
N GLY A 22 0.77 -3.17 -7.80
CA GLY A 22 -0.23 -3.77 -6.90
C GLY A 22 -0.04 -3.37 -5.43
N VAL A 23 1.16 -2.92 -5.05
CA VAL A 23 1.49 -2.48 -3.69
C VAL A 23 1.67 -0.97 -3.64
N HIS A 24 2.67 -0.44 -4.36
CA HIS A 24 3.02 0.98 -4.37
C HIS A 24 2.15 1.79 -5.32
N PHE A 25 1.81 1.18 -6.44
CA PHE A 25 0.97 1.79 -7.45
C PHE A 25 0.13 0.74 -8.16
N ILE A 26 -0.99 1.16 -8.70
CA ILE A 26 -1.86 0.35 -9.55
C ILE A 26 -2.05 1.05 -10.90
N ARG A 27 -2.18 0.25 -11.96
CA ARG A 27 -2.56 0.69 -13.30
C ARG A 27 -3.99 0.25 -13.61
N PRO A 28 -5.01 1.01 -13.19
CA PRO A 28 -6.40 0.68 -13.54
C PRO A 28 -6.64 0.68 -15.05
N ASN A 29 -5.85 1.40 -15.83
CA ASN A 29 -5.82 1.35 -17.29
C ASN A 29 -4.44 1.75 -17.82
N SER A 30 -4.23 1.66 -19.13
CA SER A 30 -2.94 1.96 -19.78
C SER A 30 -2.49 3.43 -19.68
N ARG A 31 -3.40 4.35 -19.33
CA ARG A 31 -3.16 5.80 -19.30
C ARG A 31 -3.05 6.36 -17.89
N VAL A 32 -3.54 5.63 -16.89
CA VAL A 32 -3.71 6.13 -15.52
C VAL A 32 -2.96 5.24 -14.56
N ILE A 33 -2.16 5.89 -13.72
CA ILE A 33 -1.41 5.28 -12.63
C ILE A 33 -1.89 5.94 -11.35
N ARG A 34 -2.28 5.13 -10.36
CA ARG A 34 -2.58 5.60 -9.01
C ARG A 34 -1.53 5.08 -8.06
N TYR A 35 -1.06 5.95 -7.17
CA TYR A 35 -0.06 5.60 -6.16
C TYR A 35 -0.72 5.47 -4.80
N ASN A 36 -0.20 4.56 -3.99
CA ASN A 36 -0.42 4.57 -2.55
C ASN A 36 0.53 5.59 -1.91
N PRO A 37 0.02 6.73 -1.40
CA PRO A 37 0.87 7.79 -0.87
C PRO A 37 1.70 7.33 0.32
N ASP A 38 1.16 6.49 1.20
CA ASP A 38 1.83 6.08 2.45
C ASP A 38 3.04 5.19 2.15
N LEU A 39 2.83 4.13 1.36
CA LEU A 39 3.90 3.18 1.03
C LEU A 39 5.00 3.81 0.19
N VAL A 40 4.64 4.67 -0.75
CA VAL A 40 5.64 5.31 -1.62
C VAL A 40 6.42 6.38 -0.86
N THR A 41 5.80 7.11 0.07
CA THR A 41 6.54 8.03 0.95
C THR A 41 7.48 7.28 1.87
N HIS A 42 7.02 6.14 2.43
CA HIS A 42 7.88 5.30 3.26
C HIS A 42 9.04 4.68 2.48
N TRP A 43 8.78 4.18 1.26
CA TRP A 43 9.80 3.69 0.35
C TRP A 43 10.81 4.78 0.01
N PHE A 44 10.36 6.01 -0.25
CA PHE A 44 11.25 7.13 -0.55
C PHE A 44 12.14 7.48 0.65
N ALA A 45 11.58 7.52 1.86
CA ALA A 45 12.33 7.81 3.08
C ALA A 45 13.31 6.69 3.48
N ASN A 46 12.96 5.42 3.21
CA ASN A 46 13.71 4.25 3.65
C ASN A 46 14.34 3.47 2.48
N ARG A 47 14.58 4.12 1.35
CA ARG A 47 15.05 3.47 0.11
C ARG A 47 16.37 2.71 0.28
N GLN A 48 17.20 3.15 1.22
CA GLN A 48 18.48 2.50 1.56
C GLN A 48 18.33 1.31 2.51
N ASN A 49 17.13 1.08 3.06
CA ASN A 49 16.85 0.00 4.00
C ASN A 49 15.70 -0.90 3.50
N PRO A 50 16.01 -1.90 2.63
CA PRO A 50 15.00 -2.77 2.04
C PRO A 50 14.28 -3.65 3.09
N GLN A 51 14.90 -3.92 4.24
CA GLN A 51 14.30 -4.75 5.29
C GLN A 51 13.15 -4.03 6.00
N LEU A 52 13.36 -2.75 6.37
CA LEU A 52 12.28 -1.92 6.92
C LEU A 52 11.17 -1.71 5.90
N HIS A 53 11.54 -1.58 4.63
CA HIS A 53 10.57 -1.44 3.57
C HIS A 53 9.65 -2.67 3.45
N GLN A 54 10.23 -3.88 3.47
CA GLN A 54 9.45 -5.12 3.42
C GLN A 54 8.50 -5.25 4.61
N PHE A 55 8.98 -4.95 5.83
CA PHE A 55 8.15 -4.98 7.02
C PHE A 55 6.92 -4.08 6.92
N VAL A 56 7.07 -2.88 6.36
CA VAL A 56 5.95 -1.95 6.17
C VAL A 56 4.98 -2.42 5.10
N ILE A 57 5.47 -3.06 4.03
CA ILE A 57 4.59 -3.71 3.05
C ILE A 57 3.77 -4.81 3.74
N ASP A 58 4.41 -5.68 4.52
CA ASP A 58 3.73 -6.79 5.19
C ASP A 58 2.69 -6.27 6.20
N SER A 59 3.03 -5.23 6.96
CA SER A 59 2.10 -4.56 7.86
C SER A 59 0.93 -3.91 7.11
N TYR A 60 1.18 -3.30 5.95
CA TYR A 60 0.12 -2.72 5.12
C TYR A 60 -0.81 -3.82 4.59
N LEU A 61 -0.26 -4.89 4.02
CA LEU A 61 -1.04 -5.99 3.45
C LEU A 61 -1.85 -6.75 4.49
N THR A 62 -1.35 -6.89 5.71
CA THR A 62 -2.10 -7.49 6.84
C THR A 62 -3.19 -6.56 7.38
N SER A 63 -3.00 -5.25 7.28
CA SER A 63 -4.02 -4.27 7.68
C SER A 63 -5.23 -4.22 6.72
N LEU A 64 -5.05 -4.65 5.47
CA LEU A 64 -6.10 -4.62 4.46
C LEU A 64 -7.32 -5.45 4.92
N PRO A 65 -8.55 -4.91 4.80
CA PRO A 65 -9.77 -5.60 5.23
C PRO A 65 -9.96 -6.99 4.63
N GLU A 66 -9.42 -7.22 3.43
CA GLU A 66 -9.48 -8.50 2.72
C GLU A 66 -8.62 -9.60 3.38
N ASN A 67 -7.51 -9.20 4.01
CA ASN A 67 -6.61 -10.09 4.75
C ASN A 67 -6.90 -10.14 6.26
N GLN A 68 -7.82 -9.31 6.75
CA GLN A 68 -8.23 -9.41 8.14
C GLN A 68 -8.97 -10.73 8.34
N PRO A 69 -8.58 -11.56 9.33
CA PRO A 69 -9.32 -12.76 9.64
C PRO A 69 -10.77 -12.36 9.91
N LYS A 70 -11.70 -12.91 9.11
CA LYS A 70 -13.14 -12.67 9.30
C LYS A 70 -13.44 -12.90 10.77
N LYS A 71 -13.74 -11.82 11.50
CA LYS A 71 -14.18 -11.91 12.89
C LYS A 71 -15.38 -12.85 12.87
N ARG A 72 -15.20 -14.08 13.38
CA ARG A 72 -16.27 -15.06 13.50
C ARG A 72 -17.38 -14.35 14.26
N GLY A 73 -18.48 -14.05 13.56
CA GLY A 73 -19.60 -13.35 14.14
C GLY A 73 -20.06 -14.10 15.38
N THR A 74 -19.94 -13.47 16.54
CA THR A 74 -20.61 -13.94 17.75
C THR A 74 -22.11 -13.84 17.44
N LYS A 75 -22.78 -14.98 17.27
CA LYS A 75 -24.23 -15.03 17.09
C LYS A 75 -24.87 -14.31 18.29
N PRO A 76 -25.68 -13.25 18.11
CA PRO A 76 -26.51 -12.77 19.20
C PRO A 76 -27.53 -13.85 19.53
N ASN A 77 -27.47 -14.33 20.78
CA ASN A 77 -28.34 -15.36 21.32
C ASN A 77 -29.78 -14.84 21.32
N GLN A 78 -30.64 -15.35 20.44
CA GLN A 78 -32.08 -15.11 20.52
C GLN A 78 -32.62 -15.81 21.77
N LYS A 79 -32.84 -15.04 22.83
CA LYS A 79 -33.71 -15.46 23.93
C LYS A 79 -35.11 -14.90 23.67
N SER A 80 -35.97 -15.78 23.19
CA SER A 80 -37.43 -15.62 23.21
C SER A 80 -37.92 -15.66 24.65
N ALA A 81 -38.76 -14.71 25.04
CA ALA A 81 -39.68 -14.79 26.17
C ALA A 81 -40.91 -13.93 25.84
#